data_AF-A0A1Y3AS69-F1
#
_entry.id   AF-A0A1Y3AS69-F1
#
_cell.length_a   1.000
_cell.length_b   1.000
_cell.length_c   1.000
_cell.angle_alpha   90.00
_cell.angle_beta   90.00
_cell.angle_gamma   90.00
#
_symmetry.space_group_name_H-M   'P 1'
#
loop_
_entity.id
_entity.type
_entity.pdbx_description
1 polymer ?
#
loop_
_entity_poly.entity_id
_entity_poly.type
_entity_poly.pdbx_seq_one_letter_code
_entity_poly.pdbx_strand_id
1 'polypeptide(L)'
;MLPVQAILNRVNPKDLIQIYGLTEFNTVQEFLTLIAKRFGKINKGGRLNLEASAKKVLHDWNCGKLKYYTIPPEKLTSTIDVKLVNEIAKEFDLNDMVTYEQMMDENLEQFNIPIEDSFAIKTIVTEIQTNEDDVCMEQQQQTNDPSVNQSS
;
A
#
# COMPACT_ATOMS: atom_id res chain seq x y z
N MET A 1 -18.15 -28.50 -4.51
CA MET A 1 -19.01 -28.46 -3.30
C MET A 1 -18.21 -28.36 -1.99
N LEU A 2 -16.92 -28.71 -1.97
CA LEU A 2 -16.07 -28.67 -0.77
C LEU A 2 -16.09 -27.34 0.02
N PRO A 3 -16.11 -26.14 -0.61
CA PRO A 3 -16.13 -24.88 0.16
C PRO A 3 -17.39 -24.72 1.02
N VAL A 4 -18.55 -25.12 0.48
CA VAL A 4 -19.82 -25.03 1.21
C VAL A 4 -19.86 -26.04 2.36
N GLN A 5 -19.31 -27.24 2.17
CA GLN A 5 -19.16 -28.23 3.25
C GLN A 5 -18.33 -27.67 4.40
N ALA A 6 -17.20 -27.01 4.12
CA ALA A 6 -16.36 -26.41 5.15
C ALA A 6 -17.09 -25.31 5.93
N ILE A 7 -17.93 -24.51 5.26
CA ILE A 7 -18.77 -23.50 5.92
C ILE A 7 -19.82 -24.17 6.82
N LEU A 8 -20.51 -25.19 6.32
CA LEU A 8 -21.49 -25.96 7.09
C LEU A 8 -20.91 -26.61 8.34
N ASN A 9 -19.64 -27.01 8.31
CA ASN A 9 -18.95 -27.58 9.48
C ASN A 9 -18.56 -26.51 10.52
N ARG A 10 -18.49 -25.23 10.13
CA ARG A 10 -18.10 -24.12 11.01
C ARG A 10 -19.31 -23.41 11.63
N VAL A 11 -20.44 -23.37 10.93
CA VAL A 11 -21.65 -22.68 11.38
C VAL A 11 -22.65 -23.66 11.95
N ASN A 12 -23.34 -23.27 13.02
CA ASN A 12 -24.43 -24.09 13.55
C ASN A 12 -25.56 -24.23 12.51
N PRO A 13 -26.07 -25.45 12.26
CA PRO A 13 -27.16 -25.67 11.30
C PRO A 13 -28.43 -24.85 11.60
N LYS A 14 -28.74 -24.63 12.87
CA LYS A 14 -29.90 -23.82 13.31
C LYS A 14 -29.79 -22.35 12.85
N ASP A 15 -28.59 -21.78 12.91
CA ASP A 15 -28.34 -20.41 12.48
C ASP A 15 -28.51 -20.30 10.95
N LEU A 16 -28.06 -21.31 10.20
CA LEU A 16 -28.27 -21.37 8.75
C LEU A 16 -29.75 -21.45 8.40
N ILE A 17 -30.51 -22.28 9.11
CA ILE A 17 -31.96 -22.38 8.96
C ILE A 17 -32.63 -21.03 9.22
N GLN A 18 -32.24 -20.30 10.26
CA GLN A 18 -32.80 -19.00 10.59
C GLN A 18 -32.42 -17.91 9.55
N ILE A 19 -31.13 -17.81 9.20
CA ILE A 19 -30.61 -16.77 8.30
C ILE A 19 -31.17 -16.92 6.89
N TYR A 20 -31.30 -18.16 6.42
CA TYR A 20 -31.86 -18.47 5.10
C TYR A 20 -33.34 -18.85 5.14
N GLY A 21 -33.97 -18.90 6.31
CA GLY A 21 -35.36 -19.33 6.54
C GLY A 21 -35.72 -20.73 6.03
N LEU A 22 -34.76 -21.65 5.95
CA LEU A 22 -34.93 -22.96 5.31
C LEU A 22 -35.69 -23.94 6.22
N THR A 23 -36.05 -25.10 5.68
CA THR A 23 -36.41 -26.26 6.49
C THR A 23 -35.15 -26.97 6.99
N GLU A 24 -35.31 -27.95 7.87
CA GLU A 24 -34.22 -28.85 8.24
C GLU A 24 -33.60 -29.51 7.00
N PHE A 25 -32.29 -29.73 7.05
CA PHE A 25 -31.50 -30.36 6.01
C PHE A 25 -30.42 -31.22 6.65
N ASN A 26 -30.05 -32.32 6.00
CA ASN A 26 -29.04 -33.26 6.50
C ASN A 26 -27.79 -33.30 5.62
N THR A 27 -27.91 -32.89 4.35
CA THR A 27 -26.81 -32.95 3.39
C THR A 27 -26.54 -31.59 2.76
N VAL A 28 -25.29 -31.36 2.31
CA VAL A 28 -24.94 -30.13 1.57
C VAL A 28 -25.75 -29.98 0.30
N GLN A 29 -26.04 -31.08 -0.38
CA GLN A 29 -26.83 -31.07 -1.60
C GLN A 29 -28.28 -30.65 -1.33
N GLU A 30 -28.88 -31.15 -0.26
CA GLU A 30 -30.20 -30.74 0.19
C GLU A 30 -30.23 -29.26 0.57
N PHE A 31 -29.26 -28.80 1.38
CA PHE A 31 -29.11 -27.39 1.72
C PHE A 31 -29.05 -26.47 0.49
N LEU A 32 -28.22 -26.81 -0.50
CA LEU A 32 -28.12 -26.03 -1.73
C LEU A 32 -29.37 -26.12 -2.59
N THR A 33 -30.07 -27.26 -2.57
CA THR A 33 -31.35 -27.44 -3.25
C THR A 33 -32.42 -26.53 -2.64
N LEU A 34 -32.49 -26.44 -1.32
CA LEU A 34 -33.41 -25.56 -0.60
C LEU A 34 -33.09 -24.09 -0.88
N ILE A 35 -31.81 -23.70 -0.92
CA ILE A 35 -31.39 -22.35 -1.32
C ILE A 35 -31.77 -22.07 -2.78
N ALA A 36 -31.54 -23.01 -3.69
CA ALA A 36 -31.89 -22.85 -5.10
C ALA A 36 -33.39 -22.62 -5.28
N LYS A 37 -34.23 -23.40 -4.56
CA LYS A 37 -35.69 -23.23 -4.54
C LYS A 37 -36.08 -21.87 -3.97
N ARG A 38 -35.51 -21.48 -2.83
CA ARG A 38 -35.87 -20.23 -2.14
C ARG A 38 -35.49 -18.98 -2.92
N PHE A 39 -34.29 -18.96 -3.50
CA PHE A 39 -33.75 -17.78 -4.19
C PHE A 39 -33.91 -17.86 -5.72
N GLY A 40 -34.71 -18.80 -6.22
CA GLY A 40 -35.00 -18.93 -7.65
C GLY A 40 -33.77 -19.21 -8.52
N LYS A 41 -32.76 -19.91 -7.99
CA LYS A 41 -31.56 -20.29 -8.77
C LYS A 41 -31.89 -21.51 -9.63
N ILE A 42 -32.51 -21.26 -10.78
CA ILE A 42 -32.95 -22.29 -11.71
C ILE A 42 -32.28 -22.03 -13.06
N ASN A 43 -31.73 -23.07 -13.67
CA ASN A 43 -31.16 -23.02 -15.01
C ASN A 43 -32.24 -23.06 -16.08
N LYS A 44 -31.86 -22.73 -17.32
CA LYS A 44 -32.69 -22.95 -18.51
C LYS A 44 -33.10 -24.43 -18.55
N GLY A 45 -34.40 -24.70 -18.67
CA GLY A 45 -34.96 -26.06 -18.61
C GLY A 45 -35.41 -26.52 -17.21
N GLY A 46 -35.57 -25.61 -16.24
CA GLY A 46 -36.28 -25.91 -14.98
C GLY A 46 -35.46 -26.67 -13.93
N ARG A 47 -34.18 -26.95 -14.19
CA ARG A 47 -33.29 -27.65 -13.25
C ARG A 47 -32.70 -26.66 -12.23
N LEU A 48 -32.71 -27.02 -10.96
CA LEU A 48 -32.11 -26.20 -9.91
C LEU A 48 -30.59 -26.08 -10.11
N ASN A 49 -30.08 -24.85 -10.05
CA ASN A 49 -28.66 -24.54 -10.18
C ASN A 49 -28.00 -24.55 -8.80
N LEU A 50 -27.36 -25.67 -8.46
CA LEU A 50 -26.62 -25.83 -7.21
C LEU A 50 -25.34 -25.00 -7.18
N GLU A 51 -24.70 -24.76 -8.33
CA GLU A 51 -23.45 -24.00 -8.41
C GLU A 51 -23.68 -22.51 -8.13
N ALA A 52 -24.72 -21.92 -8.72
CA ALA A 52 -25.13 -20.54 -8.45
C ALA A 52 -25.55 -20.36 -6.99
N SER A 53 -26.19 -21.38 -6.40
CA SER A 53 -26.55 -21.40 -4.98
C SER A 53 -25.31 -21.47 -4.08
N ALA A 54 -24.33 -22.31 -4.43
CA ALA A 54 -23.05 -22.40 -3.72
C ALA A 54 -22.26 -21.08 -3.78
N LYS A 55 -22.21 -20.42 -4.95
CA LYS A 55 -21.59 -19.09 -5.11
C LYS A 55 -22.26 -18.05 -4.22
N LYS A 56 -23.59 -18.08 -4.12
CA LYS A 56 -24.33 -17.21 -3.21
C LYS A 56 -23.95 -17.44 -1.75
N VAL A 57 -23.90 -18.70 -1.30
CA VAL A 57 -23.54 -19.03 0.08
C VAL A 57 -22.11 -18.55 0.40
N LEU A 58 -21.18 -18.75 -0.53
CA LEU A 58 -19.80 -18.29 -0.38
C LEU A 58 -19.70 -16.76 -0.32
N HIS A 59 -20.48 -16.06 -1.13
CA HIS A 59 -20.57 -14.61 -1.07
C HIS A 59 -21.14 -14.12 0.27
N ASP A 60 -22.25 -14.71 0.72
CA ASP A 60 -22.89 -14.39 2.00
C ASP A 60 -21.94 -14.68 3.19
N TRP A 61 -21.07 -15.69 3.08
CA TRP A 61 -19.98 -15.96 4.02
C TRP A 61 -18.92 -14.85 4.01
N ASN A 62 -18.42 -14.48 2.83
CA ASN A 62 -17.38 -13.46 2.68
C ASN A 62 -17.85 -12.06 3.10
N CYS A 63 -19.13 -11.73 2.91
CA CYS A 63 -19.73 -10.47 3.35
C CYS A 63 -20.11 -10.45 4.83
N GLY A 64 -19.87 -11.53 5.59
CA GLY A 64 -20.15 -11.60 7.02
C GLY A 64 -21.63 -11.75 7.38
N LYS A 65 -22.50 -12.07 6.42
CA LYS A 65 -23.90 -12.40 6.71
C LYS A 65 -23.99 -13.68 7.55
N LEU A 66 -23.10 -14.64 7.24
CA LEU A 66 -22.87 -15.80 8.08
C LEU A 66 -21.78 -15.46 9.10
N LYS A 67 -22.22 -15.22 10.34
CA LYS A 67 -21.31 -14.91 11.44
C LYS A 67 -20.66 -16.20 11.92
N TYR A 68 -19.33 -16.19 11.98
CA TYR A 68 -18.52 -17.22 12.61
C TYR A 68 -17.34 -16.56 13.29
N TYR A 69 -16.99 -17.04 14.47
CA TYR A 69 -15.81 -16.60 15.20
C TYR A 69 -15.05 -17.83 15.66
N THR A 70 -13.72 -17.74 15.58
CA THR A 70 -12.84 -18.74 16.20
C THR A 70 -12.39 -18.17 17.53
N ILE A 71 -12.47 -18.97 18.58
CA ILE A 71 -11.90 -18.61 19.87
C ILE A 71 -10.38 -18.77 19.75
N PRO A 72 -9.58 -17.75 20.09
CA PRO A 72 -8.13 -17.90 20.10
C PRO A 72 -7.75 -19.04 21.06
N PRO A 73 -6.72 -19.83 20.74
CA PRO A 73 -6.31 -20.93 21.61
C PRO A 73 -5.92 -20.40 22.99
N GLU A 74 -6.39 -21.06 24.06
CA GLU A 74 -6.13 -20.65 25.45
C GLU A 74 -4.64 -20.64 25.82
N LYS A 75 -3.84 -21.42 25.09
CA LYS A 75 -2.39 -21.46 25.21
C LYS A 75 -1.78 -21.03 23.89
N LEU A 76 -0.97 -19.97 23.91
CA LEU A 76 -0.09 -19.60 22.82
C LEU A 76 0.94 -20.72 22.65
N THR A 77 0.62 -21.77 21.88
CA THR A 77 1.56 -22.85 21.57
C THR A 77 2.71 -22.36 20.68
N SER A 78 2.64 -21.12 20.20
CA SER A 78 3.74 -20.44 19.53
C SER A 78 4.55 -19.64 20.56
N THR A 79 5.39 -20.33 21.34
CA THR A 79 6.65 -19.67 21.70
C THR A 79 7.42 -19.58 20.39
N ILE A 80 7.24 -18.49 19.65
CA ILE A 80 8.13 -18.20 18.52
C ILE A 80 9.48 -18.00 19.18
N ASP A 81 10.40 -18.93 18.95
CA ASP A 81 11.73 -18.85 19.53
C ASP A 81 12.30 -17.47 19.20
N VAL A 82 12.81 -16.77 20.21
CA VAL A 82 13.40 -15.43 20.09
C VAL A 82 14.48 -15.39 19.00
N LYS A 83 15.11 -16.55 18.72
CA LYS A 83 16.06 -16.75 17.62
C LYS A 83 15.46 -16.45 16.24
N LEU A 84 14.22 -16.85 15.96
CA LEU A 84 13.57 -16.59 14.67
C LEU A 84 13.24 -15.10 14.51
N VAL A 85 12.79 -14.46 15.59
CA VAL A 85 12.48 -13.02 15.58
C VAL A 85 13.75 -12.20 15.35
N ASN A 86 14.86 -12.59 15.97
CA ASN A 86 16.13 -11.89 15.80
C ASN A 86 16.71 -12.04 14.38
N GLU A 87 16.57 -13.21 13.75
CA GLU A 87 17.00 -13.42 12.37
C GLU A 87 16.20 -12.55 11.39
N ILE A 88 14.86 -12.53 11.52
CA ILE A 88 13.99 -11.70 10.68
C ILE A 88 14.23 -10.21 10.94
N ALA A 89 14.45 -9.80 12.19
CA ALA A 89 14.69 -8.41 12.56
C ALA A 89 15.97 -7.85 11.92
N LYS A 90 16.98 -8.70 11.70
CA LYS A 90 18.25 -8.31 11.07
C LYS A 90 18.06 -7.84 9.62
N GLU A 91 17.08 -8.40 8.88
CA GLU A 91 16.79 -7.99 7.50
C GLU A 91 16.10 -6.61 7.41
N PHE A 92 15.56 -6.10 8.52
CA PHE A 92 14.89 -4.79 8.60
C PHE A 92 15.73 -3.73 9.32
N ASP A 93 17.01 -4.00 9.59
CA ASP A 93 17.89 -3.01 10.19
C ASP A 93 18.27 -1.94 9.16
N LEU A 94 17.86 -0.69 9.41
CA LEU A 94 18.12 0.46 8.53
C LEU A 94 19.57 0.95 8.60
N ASN A 95 20.35 0.45 9.57
CA ASN A 95 21.77 0.82 9.73
C ASN A 95 22.60 0.45 8.50
N ASP A 96 22.28 -0.65 7.84
CA ASP A 96 22.97 -1.09 6.63
C ASP A 96 22.80 -0.06 5.50
N MET A 97 21.60 0.51 5.33
CA MET A 97 21.30 1.50 4.28
C MET A 97 22.07 2.82 4.49
N VAL A 98 22.12 3.31 5.73
CA VAL A 98 22.84 4.54 6.11
C VAL A 98 24.35 4.38 5.88
N THR A 99 24.87 3.18 6.12
CA THR A 99 26.30 2.88 5.94
C THR A 99 26.68 2.93 4.45
N TYR A 100 25.83 2.44 3.54
CA TYR A 100 26.09 2.54 2.10
C TYR A 100 26.09 3.99 1.60
N GLU A 101 25.16 4.82 2.10
CA GLU A 101 25.12 6.26 1.77
C GLU A 101 26.42 6.95 2.23
N GLN A 102 26.86 6.69 3.47
CA GLN A 102 28.09 7.26 4.03
C GLN A 102 29.35 6.83 3.26
N MET A 103 29.44 5.58 2.82
CA MET A 103 30.58 5.10 2.02
C MET A 103 30.59 5.66 0.58
N MET A 104 29.43 6.00 0.02
CA MET A 104 29.35 6.68 -1.27
C MET A 104 29.80 8.14 -1.18
N ASP A 105 29.52 8.81 -0.06
CA ASP A 105 29.94 10.20 0.18
C ASP A 105 31.44 10.32 0.46
N GLU A 106 32.05 9.38 1.20
CA GLU A 106 33.50 9.40 1.48
C GLU A 106 34.37 9.14 0.22
N ASN A 107 33.86 8.44 -0.81
CA ASN A 107 34.59 8.22 -2.06
C ASN A 107 34.71 9.47 -2.94
N LEU A 108 33.98 10.55 -2.63
CA LEU A 108 34.06 11.82 -3.37
C LEU A 108 35.26 12.69 -2.93
N GLU A 109 35.83 12.45 -1.75
CA GLU A 109 36.98 13.22 -1.24
C GLU A 109 38.32 12.81 -1.88
N GLN A 110 38.38 11.68 -2.60
CA GLN A 110 39.63 11.21 -3.21
C GLN A 110 40.02 11.94 -4.51
N PHE A 111 39.20 12.87 -5.01
CA PHE A 111 39.52 13.75 -6.14
C PHE A 111 39.80 15.21 -5.73
N ASN A 112 40.15 15.46 -4.47
CA ASN A 112 40.55 16.79 -4.04
C ASN A 112 42.01 17.08 -4.46
N ILE A 113 42.22 17.37 -5.75
CA ILE A 113 43.51 17.87 -6.26
C ILE A 113 43.69 19.28 -5.68
N PRO A 114 44.77 19.56 -4.91
CA PRO A 114 45.03 20.89 -4.39
C PRO A 114 45.11 21.92 -5.52
N ILE A 115 44.27 22.95 -5.46
CA ILE A 115 44.14 24.00 -6.49
C ILE A 115 45.47 24.77 -6.67
N GLU A 116 46.35 24.73 -5.67
CA GLU A 116 47.64 25.45 -5.62
C GLU A 116 48.68 24.92 -6.63
N ASP A 117 48.60 23.66 -7.05
CA ASP A 117 49.57 23.04 -7.98
C ASP A 117 49.04 22.95 -9.43
N SER A 118 47.83 23.46 -9.69
CA SER A 118 47.24 23.48 -11.03
C SER A 118 47.61 24.78 -11.76
N PHE A 119 48.67 24.71 -12.58
CA PHE A 119 49.10 25.78 -13.47
C PHE A 119 47.96 26.33 -14.36
N ALA A 120 46.93 25.54 -14.64
CA ALA A 120 45.81 25.91 -15.50
C ALA A 120 44.84 26.92 -14.87
N ILE A 121 44.67 26.94 -13.54
CA ILE A 121 43.69 27.82 -12.87
C ILE A 121 44.28 29.22 -12.64
N LYS A 122 45.59 29.31 -12.40
CA LYS A 122 46.28 30.59 -12.16
C LYS A 122 46.17 31.55 -13.35
N THR A 123 46.14 31.02 -14.58
CA THR A 123 45.98 31.81 -15.81
C THR A 123 44.60 32.48 -15.88
N ILE A 124 43.53 31.78 -15.48
CA ILE A 124 42.15 32.29 -15.57
C ILE A 124 41.90 33.42 -14.56
N VAL A 125 42.44 33.30 -13.35
CA VAL A 125 42.24 34.32 -12.30
C VAL A 125 42.97 35.63 -12.66
N THR A 126 44.11 35.56 -13.34
CA THR A 126 44.92 36.75 -13.65
C THR A 126 44.29 37.64 -14.75
N GLU A 127 43.50 37.07 -15.65
CA GLU A 127 42.81 37.82 -16.73
C GLU A 127 41.59 38.62 -16.24
N ILE A 128 41.12 38.39 -15.00
CA ILE A 128 39.89 39.00 -14.48
C ILE A 128 40.16 40.33 -13.75
N GLN A 129 41.41 40.64 -13.37
CA GLN A 129 41.74 41.76 -12.47
C GLN A 129 42.23 43.08 -13.11
N THR A 130 42.27 43.24 -14.44
CA THR A 130 42.79 44.49 -15.06
C THR A 130 41.75 45.45 -15.63
N ASN A 131 40.46 45.33 -15.30
CA ASN A 131 39.43 46.24 -15.81
C ASN A 131 38.57 46.87 -14.69
N GLU A 132 39.23 47.52 -13.73
CA GLU A 132 38.62 48.55 -12.90
C GLU A 132 39.46 49.81 -13.05
N ASP A 133 39.04 50.77 -13.89
CA ASP A 133 39.30 52.22 -13.77
C ASP A 133 38.80 52.96 -15.02
N ASP A 134 37.49 53.26 -15.08
CA ASP A 134 36.97 54.43 -15.83
C ASP A 134 35.70 54.99 -15.14
N VAL A 135 35.96 55.71 -14.05
CA VAL A 135 35.43 57.05 -13.64
C VAL A 135 34.00 57.51 -14.00
N CYS A 136 33.22 57.77 -12.92
CA CYS A 136 32.25 58.83 -12.60
C CYS A 136 31.52 59.67 -13.69
N MET A 137 30.19 59.86 -13.54
CA MET A 137 29.55 61.13 -13.10
C MET A 137 28.00 61.09 -13.11
N GLU A 138 27.42 61.84 -12.17
CA GLU A 138 26.00 62.09 -11.87
C GLU A 138 25.16 62.63 -13.06
N GLN A 139 23.84 62.36 -13.05
CA GLN A 139 22.80 63.38 -12.73
C GLN A 139 21.36 62.82 -12.78
N GLN A 140 20.56 63.29 -11.83
CA GLN A 140 19.14 62.98 -11.58
C GLN A 140 18.21 63.71 -12.57
N GLN A 141 17.08 63.11 -12.99
CA GLN A 141 15.79 63.83 -13.13
C GLN A 141 14.56 62.94 -13.40
N GLN A 142 13.58 63.07 -12.51
CA GLN A 142 12.13 63.29 -12.72
C GLN A 142 11.18 62.25 -13.35
N THR A 143 10.36 61.67 -12.46
CA THR A 143 8.87 61.75 -12.38
C THR A 143 7.96 61.27 -13.52
N ASN A 144 6.95 60.49 -13.08
CA ASN A 144 5.53 60.42 -13.50
C ASN A 144 5.10 59.19 -14.31
N ASP A 145 4.51 58.21 -13.63
CA ASP A 145 3.41 57.39 -14.18
C ASP A 145 2.08 57.87 -13.58
N PRO A 146 1.06 58.21 -14.38
CA PRO A 146 -0.25 58.53 -13.85
C PRO A 146 -1.02 57.24 -13.50
N SER A 147 -1.51 57.21 -12.26
CA SER A 147 -2.66 56.40 -11.86
C SER A 147 -3.94 56.91 -12.54
N VAL A 148 -5.02 56.11 -12.42
CA VAL A 148 -6.45 56.49 -12.58
C VAL A 148 -6.95 56.35 -14.03
N ASN A 149 -8.02 55.64 -14.39
CA ASN A 149 -9.26 55.22 -13.72
C ASN A 149 -9.85 54.02 -14.50
N GLN A 150 -10.25 52.92 -13.86
CA GLN A 150 -11.60 52.63 -13.34
C GLN A 150 -12.73 52.45 -14.37
N SER A 151 -13.32 51.26 -14.30
CA SER A 151 -14.76 50.99 -14.09
C SER A 151 -15.78 51.43 -15.15
N SER A 152 -16.36 50.45 -15.85
CA SER A 152 -17.77 50.05 -15.74
C SER A 152 -18.01 48.77 -16.53
#